data_AF-A0A968JHB9-F1
#
_entry.id   AF-A0A968JHB9-F1
#
_cell.length_a   1.000
_cell.length_b   1.000
_cell.length_c   1.000
_cell.angle_alpha   90.00
_cell.angle_beta   90.00
_cell.angle_gamma   90.00
#
_symmetry.space_group_name_H-M   'P 1'
#
loop_
_entity.id
_entity.type
_entity.pdbx_description
1 polymer ?
#
loop_
_entity_poly.entity_id
_entity_poly.type
_entity_poly.pdbx_seq_one_letter_code
_entity_poly.pdbx_strand_id
1 'polypeptide(L)'
;MQPLPTMAQIAPIYAIVSSDFNGDGKEEVLVAGNFYNNQPSLGRFDASFGVLLQKQSQQFRVIPSLQHKMSLRGQVRDLQTIRLANGRTLLLAARNNDYLIGLELK
;
A
#
# COMPACT_ATOMS: atom_id res chain seq x y z
N MET A 1 -5.21 -7.70 -21.56
CA MET A 1 -4.60 -7.51 -20.23
C MET A 1 -3.48 -6.51 -20.36
N GLN A 2 -3.36 -5.57 -19.42
CA GLN A 2 -2.24 -4.62 -19.37
C GLN A 2 -1.45 -4.81 -18.07
N PRO A 3 -0.12 -4.65 -18.09
CA PRO A 3 0.69 -4.74 -16.89
C PRO A 3 0.35 -3.60 -15.92
N LEU A 4 0.52 -3.87 -14.63
CA LEU A 4 0.46 -2.81 -13.61
C LEU A 4 1.64 -1.84 -13.80
N PRO A 5 1.56 -0.60 -13.27
CA PRO A 5 2.69 0.31 -13.27
C PRO A 5 3.94 -0.30 -12.65
N THR A 6 5.12 0.07 -13.15
CA THR A 6 6.42 -0.43 -12.67
C THR A 6 6.56 -0.36 -11.15
N MET A 7 6.07 0.72 -10.53
CA MET A 7 6.14 0.90 -9.07
C MET A 7 5.42 -0.22 -8.30
N ALA A 8 4.34 -0.78 -8.83
CA ALA A 8 3.65 -1.91 -8.21
C ALA A 8 4.40 -3.24 -8.37
N GLN A 9 5.49 -3.27 -9.15
CA GLN A 9 6.24 -4.47 -9.50
C GLN A 9 7.69 -4.48 -8.95
N ILE A 10 8.15 -3.40 -8.30
CA ILE A 10 9.54 -3.29 -7.80
C ILE A 10 9.85 -4.20 -6.60
N ALA A 11 8.84 -4.66 -5.88
CA ALA A 11 8.96 -5.59 -4.76
C ALA A 11 7.70 -6.46 -4.67
N PRO A 12 7.77 -7.66 -4.07
CA PRO A 12 6.62 -8.52 -3.90
C PRO A 12 5.48 -7.83 -3.14
N ILE A 13 4.26 -7.99 -3.63
CA ILE A 13 3.03 -7.57 -2.96
C ILE A 13 2.57 -8.72 -2.06
N TYR A 14 2.36 -8.41 -0.79
CA TYR A 14 1.79 -9.35 0.20
C TYR A 14 0.47 -8.86 0.80
N ALA A 15 0.14 -7.58 0.62
CA ALA A 15 -1.07 -6.97 1.15
C ALA A 15 -1.69 -6.01 0.13
N ILE A 16 -3.01 -5.97 0.11
CA ILE A 16 -3.82 -5.14 -0.77
C ILE A 16 -5.06 -4.66 0.00
N VAL A 17 -5.45 -3.40 -0.18
CA VAL A 17 -6.70 -2.85 0.35
C VAL A 17 -7.28 -1.82 -0.61
N SER A 18 -8.60 -1.75 -0.69
CA SER A 18 -9.33 -0.76 -1.48
C SER A 18 -10.04 0.21 -0.54
N SER A 19 -9.91 1.52 -0.78
CA SER A 19 -10.60 2.57 -0.01
C SER A 19 -10.55 3.87 -0.80
N ASP A 20 -11.42 4.82 -0.47
CA ASP A 20 -11.26 6.21 -0.91
C ASP A 20 -10.10 6.84 -0.12
N PHE A 21 -8.95 7.02 -0.78
CA PHE A 21 -7.72 7.53 -0.15
C PHE A 21 -7.46 9.02 -0.48
N ASN A 22 -8.15 9.54 -1.49
CA ASN A 22 -7.99 10.91 -1.97
C ASN A 22 -9.23 11.80 -1.68
N GLY A 23 -10.32 11.23 -1.19
CA GLY A 23 -11.56 11.91 -0.83
C GLY A 23 -12.45 12.26 -2.03
N ASP A 24 -12.25 11.64 -3.20
CA ASP A 24 -13.00 11.93 -4.43
C ASP A 24 -14.26 11.06 -4.61
N GLY A 25 -14.53 10.17 -3.66
CA GLY A 25 -15.66 9.26 -3.66
C GLY A 25 -15.44 8.00 -4.50
N LYS A 26 -14.25 7.78 -5.06
CA LYS A 26 -13.87 6.55 -5.77
C LYS A 26 -12.79 5.83 -4.97
N GLU A 27 -12.81 4.50 -5.06
CA GLU A 27 -11.80 3.70 -4.40
C GLU A 27 -10.48 3.68 -5.19
N GLU A 28 -9.39 3.93 -4.47
CA GLU A 28 -8.05 3.55 -4.87
C GLU A 28 -7.64 2.22 -4.24
N VAL A 29 -6.68 1.56 -4.88
CA VAL A 29 -6.08 0.34 -4.40
C VAL A 29 -4.70 0.64 -3.85
N LEU A 30 -4.50 0.39 -2.56
CA LEU A 30 -3.18 0.43 -1.94
C LEU A 30 -2.59 -0.99 -1.93
N VAL A 31 -1.40 -1.15 -2.51
CA VAL A 31 -0.63 -2.39 -2.42
C VAL A 31 0.67 -2.16 -1.66
N ALA A 32 1.05 -3.12 -0.84
CA ALA A 32 2.31 -3.09 -0.10
C ALA A 32 2.85 -4.51 0.10
N GLY A 33 4.08 -4.59 0.57
CA GLY A 33 4.73 -5.87 0.83
C GLY A 33 6.15 -5.67 1.30
N ASN A 34 7.10 -6.10 0.47
CA ASN A 34 8.52 -6.32 0.77
C ASN A 34 8.81 -7.68 1.41
N PHE A 35 10.03 -8.15 1.16
CA PHE A 35 10.52 -9.43 1.65
C PHE A 35 12.02 -9.35 1.93
N TYR A 36 12.41 -9.64 3.17
CA TYR A 36 13.79 -9.48 3.64
C TYR A 36 14.53 -10.82 3.72
N ASN A 37 13.82 -11.94 3.73
CA ASN A 37 14.35 -13.28 3.96
C ASN A 37 14.75 -13.99 2.65
N ASN A 38 15.41 -13.26 1.76
CA ASN A 38 15.95 -13.79 0.51
C ASN A 38 17.33 -14.43 0.70
N GLN A 39 17.78 -15.16 -0.33
CA GLN A 39 19.19 -15.54 -0.44
C GLN A 39 20.09 -14.29 -0.42
N PRO A 40 21.24 -14.32 0.27
CA PRO A 40 22.13 -13.16 0.38
C PRO A 40 22.52 -12.53 -0.97
N SER A 41 22.70 -13.35 -2.01
CA SER A 41 23.05 -12.91 -3.37
C SER A 41 21.97 -12.05 -4.04
N LEU A 42 20.69 -12.22 -3.67
CA LEU A 42 19.56 -11.46 -4.22
C LEU A 42 19.27 -10.17 -3.44
N GLY A 43 19.81 -10.05 -2.23
CA GLY A 43 19.51 -8.93 -1.34
C GLY A 43 18.05 -8.89 -0.90
N ARG A 44 17.65 -7.79 -0.24
CA ARG A 44 16.28 -7.58 0.21
C ARG A 44 15.44 -6.99 -0.91
N PHE A 45 14.19 -7.43 -1.00
CA PHE A 45 13.19 -6.72 -1.79
C PHE A 45 12.47 -5.72 -0.88
N ASP A 46 13.07 -4.55 -0.66
CA ASP A 46 12.64 -3.53 0.32
C ASP A 46 12.34 -2.15 -0.31
N ALA A 47 12.18 -2.12 -1.63
CA ALA A 47 11.96 -0.89 -2.39
C ALA A 47 10.51 -0.37 -2.35
N SER A 48 9.54 -1.16 -1.88
CA SER A 48 8.15 -0.70 -1.78
C SER A 48 7.92 0.13 -0.51
N PHE A 49 7.30 1.29 -0.66
CA PHE A 49 6.84 2.16 0.42
C PHE A 49 5.31 2.21 0.52
N GLY A 50 4.63 1.23 -0.07
CA GLY A 50 3.20 1.31 -0.36
C GLY A 50 2.95 2.10 -1.66
N VAL A 51 2.19 1.50 -2.57
CA VAL A 51 1.88 2.05 -3.88
C VAL A 51 0.37 2.24 -3.97
N LEU A 52 -0.06 3.49 -4.10
CA LEU A 52 -1.46 3.82 -4.31
C LEU A 52 -1.76 3.81 -5.80
N LEU A 53 -2.75 3.03 -6.20
CA LEU A 53 -3.16 2.82 -7.58
C LEU A 53 -4.57 3.34 -7.79
N GLN A 54 -4.73 4.20 -8.79
CA GLN A 54 -6.04 4.63 -9.25
C GLN A 54 -6.39 3.93 -10.54
N LYS A 55 -7.62 3.42 -10.63
CA LYS A 55 -8.14 2.90 -11.88
C LYS A 55 -8.49 4.05 -12.84
N GLN A 56 -7.97 3.99 -14.06
CA GLN A 56 -8.34 4.84 -15.18
C GLN A 56 -8.79 3.96 -16.34
N SER A 57 -10.11 3.88 -16.54
CA SER A 57 -10.71 2.97 -17.52
C SER A 57 -10.24 1.53 -17.29
N GLN A 58 -9.43 0.97 -18.22
CA GLN A 58 -8.90 -0.40 -18.14
C GLN A 58 -7.44 -0.45 -17.65
N GLN A 59 -6.90 0.67 -17.15
CA GLN A 59 -5.51 0.81 -16.72
C GLN A 59 -5.42 1.27 -15.27
N PHE A 60 -4.25 1.13 -14.66
CA PHE A 60 -3.95 1.70 -13.35
C PHE A 60 -2.86 2.75 -13.48
N ARG A 61 -3.02 3.88 -12.78
CA ARG A 61 -1.96 4.88 -12.59
C ARG A 61 -1.51 4.90 -11.14
N VAL A 62 -0.23 5.19 -10.92
CA VAL A 62 0.29 5.43 -9.57
C VAL A 62 -0.09 6.84 -9.15
N ILE A 63 -0.66 6.98 -7.96
CA ILE A 63 -0.80 8.28 -7.29
C ILE A 63 0.37 8.46 -6.32
N PRO A 64 1.05 9.62 -6.29
CA PRO A 64 2.18 9.85 -5.38
C PRO A 64 1.82 9.70 -3.90
N SER A 65 2.36 8.69 -3.23
CA SER A 65 2.08 8.40 -1.81
C SER A 65 2.45 9.54 -0.85
N LEU A 66 3.46 10.37 -1.22
CA LEU A 66 3.88 11.57 -0.49
C LEU A 66 2.77 12.61 -0.33
N GLN A 67 1.94 12.79 -1.37
CA GLN A 67 0.81 13.73 -1.30
C GLN A 67 -0.22 13.31 -0.26
N HIS A 68 -0.31 12.01 0.01
CA HIS A 68 -1.28 11.42 0.93
C HIS A 68 -0.66 11.01 2.28
N LYS A 69 0.60 11.42 2.55
CA LYS A 69 1.36 11.03 3.77
C LYS A 69 1.42 9.50 4.00
N MET A 70 1.32 8.72 2.92
CA MET A 70 1.37 7.28 2.98
C MET A 70 2.80 6.81 2.71
N SER A 71 3.49 6.35 3.76
CA SER A 71 4.78 5.68 3.64
C SER A 71 4.81 4.45 4.53
N LEU A 72 4.64 3.28 3.91
CA LEU A 72 4.64 1.99 4.56
C LEU A 72 5.99 1.31 4.37
N ARG A 73 6.96 1.68 5.21
CA ARG A 73 8.27 1.01 5.28
C ARG A 73 8.16 -0.29 6.07
N GLY A 74 8.92 -1.31 5.66
CA GLY A 74 8.91 -2.61 6.33
C GLY A 74 8.31 -3.70 5.46
N GLN A 75 8.25 -4.91 6.02
CA GLN A 75 7.59 -6.06 5.41
C GLN A 75 6.09 -6.06 5.77
N VAL A 76 5.27 -5.35 5.00
CA VAL A 76 3.82 -5.34 5.19
C VAL A 76 3.23 -6.71 4.83
N ARG A 77 2.33 -7.22 5.67
CA ARG A 77 1.71 -8.55 5.52
C ARG A 77 0.19 -8.52 5.47
N ASP A 78 -0.42 -7.46 5.99
CA ASP A 78 -1.85 -7.23 5.84
C ASP A 78 -2.13 -5.73 5.87
N LEU A 79 -3.20 -5.34 5.18
CA LEU A 79 -3.72 -3.99 5.12
C LEU A 79 -5.23 -4.05 5.32
N GLN A 80 -5.73 -3.28 6.29
CA GLN A 80 -7.16 -3.21 6.59
C GLN A 80 -7.56 -1.76 6.83
N THR A 81 -8.77 -1.38 6.41
CA THR A 81 -9.37 -0.12 6.82
C THR A 81 -10.42 -0.39 7.88
N ILE A 82 -10.45 0.44 8.91
CA ILE A 82 -11.47 0.42 9.96
C ILE A 82 -12.12 1.78 10.06
N ARG A 83 -13.44 1.77 10.29
CA ARG A 83 -14.20 2.98 10.57
C ARG A 83 -14.28 3.17 12.08
N LEU A 84 -13.82 4.31 12.56
CA LEU A 84 -13.87 4.69 13.97
C LEU A 84 -15.26 5.22 14.32
N ALA A 85 -15.63 5.17 15.60
CA ALA A 85 -16.91 5.65 16.10
C ALA A 85 -17.17 7.14 15.79
N ASN A 86 -16.11 7.95 15.66
CA ASN A 86 -16.20 9.35 15.27
C ASN A 86 -16.27 9.59 13.75
N GLY A 87 -16.52 8.54 12.97
CA GLY A 87 -16.75 8.61 11.52
C GLY A 87 -15.48 8.59 10.67
N ARG A 88 -14.30 8.76 11.27
CA ARG A 88 -13.00 8.75 10.58
C ARG A 88 -12.58 7.35 10.18
N THR A 89 -11.81 7.24 9.10
CA THR A 89 -11.28 5.97 8.61
C THR A 89 -9.79 5.86 8.97
N LEU A 90 -9.39 4.73 9.53
CA LEU A 90 -8.01 4.41 9.84
C LEU A 90 -7.56 3.25 8.94
N LEU A 91 -6.44 3.43 8.25
CA LEU A 91 -5.68 2.36 7.63
C LEU A 91 -4.79 1.71 8.69
N LEU A 92 -4.87 0.40 8.81
CA LEU A 92 -3.99 -0.45 9.60
C LEU A 92 -3.07 -1.24 8.66
N ALA A 93 -1.77 -1.23 8.96
CA ALA A 93 -0.78 -2.01 8.23
C ALA A 93 0.01 -2.91 9.19
N ALA A 94 -0.24 -4.22 9.11
CA ALA A 94 0.49 -5.22 9.87
C ALA A 94 1.84 -5.49 9.22
N ARG A 95 2.90 -5.53 10.02
CA ARG A 95 4.28 -5.71 9.54
C ARG A 95 4.95 -6.89 10.22
N ASN A 96 5.67 -7.70 9.44
CA ASN A 96 6.41 -8.84 9.96
C ASN A 96 7.53 -8.38 10.91
N ASN A 97 7.51 -8.86 12.16
CA ASN A 97 8.46 -8.51 13.23
C ASN A 97 8.64 -7.00 13.46
N ASP A 98 7.55 -6.23 13.35
CA ASP A 98 7.57 -4.79 13.60
C ASP A 98 6.20 -4.33 14.13
N TYR A 99 6.09 -3.09 14.57
CA TYR A 99 4.86 -2.51 15.10
C TYR A 99 3.78 -2.37 14.01
N LEU A 100 2.52 -2.53 14.42
CA LEU A 100 1.35 -2.15 13.63
C LEU A 100 1.41 -0.64 13.35
N ILE A 101 1.24 -0.24 12.09
CA ILE A 101 1.09 1.15 11.71
C ILE A 101 -0.40 1.48 11.58
N GLY A 102 -0.82 2.60 12.16
CA GLY A 102 -2.14 3.20 11.94
C GLY A 102 -2.00 4.57 11.26
N LEU A 103 -2.67 4.77 10.13
CA LEU A 103 -2.71 6.05 9.40
C LEU A 103 -4.15 6.48 9.20
N GLU A 104 -4.48 7.71 9.59
CA GLU A 104 -5.81 8.27 9.35
C GLU A 104 -5.95 8.68 7.88
N LEU A 105 -7.02 8.23 7.24
CA LEU A 105 -7.37 8.64 5.88
C LEU A 105 -8.11 9.98 5.94
N LYS A 106 -7.84 10.84 4.96
CA LYS A 106 -8.46 12.16 4.85
C LYS A 106 -9.67 12.12 3.93
#